data_AF-A0A661NG01-F1
#
_entry.id   AF-A0A661NG01-F1
#
_cell.length_a   1.000
_cell.length_b   1.000
_cell.length_c   1.000
_cell.angle_alpha   90.00
_cell.angle_beta   90.00
_cell.angle_gamma   90.00
#
_symmetry.space_group_name_H-M   'P 1'
#
loop_
_entity.id
_entity.type
_entity.pdbx_description
1 polymer ?
#
loop_
_entity_poly.entity_id
_entity_poly.type
_entity_poly.pdbx_seq_one_letter_code
_entity_poly.pdbx_strand_id
1 'polypeptide(L)'
;MTKIVRHALAIIILLCLPAAGCGPGQAGLSVKVHLPPAGKLPAGLRGEQPPGKGEFPAGITDFRLCVSAADMAKPRCDQFNKADYLSQGKARLGGIPAGSNRKVTFQGYDFKETSDEKVVWCGEVSGVEINKDATTQVEMFVTACSNFTLTRGDLERARAFHTATRLPDGRVLVTGGFNVALGGQFCPDGDCLRLSATDSIEIYDPRQGTFSSPPGAALSVPRALHTATLLPDGRVLVAGGCQEALWYTTFNLARTPIEVASDGWGSAGATADIITVSGDSVSVRTVSGAMSSSRALHRALALPDGDVLLLGGIGIGNQPLNSLTRFVTAQDSFEDQAVPLQS
;
A
#
# COMPACT_ATOMS: atom_id res chain seq x y z
N MET A 1 -3.74 -48.36 16.37
CA MET A 1 -2.45 -47.75 15.94
C MET A 1 -2.78 -46.70 14.88
N THR A 2 -2.41 -45.42 14.89
CA THR A 2 -1.91 -44.44 15.86
C THR A 2 -2.12 -43.08 15.14
N LYS A 3 -2.50 -42.00 15.83
CA LYS A 3 -2.58 -40.64 15.27
C LYS A 3 -1.21 -40.19 14.72
N ILE A 4 -1.17 -39.24 13.76
CA ILE A 4 -0.35 -38.00 13.79
C ILE A 4 -0.62 -37.08 12.56
N VAL A 5 -1.15 -35.89 12.89
CA VAL A 5 -0.84 -34.51 12.43
C VAL A 5 -0.90 -34.07 10.94
N ARG A 6 -1.76 -33.05 10.76
CA ARG A 6 -1.89 -32.04 9.69
C ARG A 6 -0.54 -31.55 9.12
N HIS A 7 -0.43 -31.39 7.79
CA HIS A 7 0.27 -30.26 7.17
C HIS A 7 -0.48 -29.86 5.88
N ALA A 8 -0.98 -28.63 5.88
CA ALA A 8 -1.54 -27.97 4.70
C ALA A 8 -0.38 -27.48 3.83
N LEU A 9 -0.35 -27.92 2.57
CA LEU A 9 0.46 -27.32 1.53
C LEU A 9 -0.45 -27.05 0.34
N ALA A 10 -0.96 -25.82 0.27
CA ALA A 10 -1.56 -25.26 -0.94
C ALA A 10 -1.13 -23.80 -1.00
N ILE A 11 0.06 -23.58 -1.55
CA ILE A 11 0.47 -22.29 -2.08
C ILE A 11 -0.36 -22.09 -3.34
N ILE A 12 -1.47 -21.37 -3.19
CA ILE A 12 -2.17 -20.74 -4.30
C ILE A 12 -1.87 -19.25 -4.15
N ILE A 13 -1.15 -18.73 -5.14
CA ILE A 13 -1.00 -17.29 -5.38
C ILE A 13 -2.42 -16.76 -5.62
N LEU A 14 -3.03 -16.20 -4.58
CA LEU A 14 -4.18 -15.33 -4.75
C LEU A 14 -3.62 -13.95 -5.07
N LEU A 15 -3.64 -13.61 -6.37
CA LEU A 15 -3.95 -12.24 -6.76
C LEU A 15 -5.32 -11.93 -6.15
N CYS A 16 -5.34 -11.45 -4.91
CA CYS A 16 -6.47 -10.69 -4.42
C CYS A 16 -6.50 -9.40 -5.25
N LEU A 17 -7.27 -9.41 -6.34
CA LEU A 17 -8.12 -8.28 -6.62
C LEU A 17 -9.18 -8.28 -5.51
N PRO A 18 -9.14 -7.37 -4.51
CA PRO A 18 -10.37 -6.99 -3.89
C PRO A 18 -11.12 -6.14 -4.91
N ALA A 19 -11.93 -6.77 -5.77
CA ALA A 19 -13.04 -6.05 -6.40
C ALA A 19 -14.11 -5.80 -5.31
N ALA A 20 -13.78 -4.90 -4.39
CA ALA A 20 -14.66 -4.22 -3.45
C ALA A 20 -13.89 -3.07 -2.80
N GLY A 21 -13.95 -1.89 -3.42
CA GLY A 21 -13.76 -0.62 -2.72
C GLY A 21 -12.37 0.04 -2.83
N CYS A 22 -12.38 1.24 -3.41
CA CYS A 22 -11.33 2.26 -3.37
C CYS A 22 -10.16 2.06 -4.35
N GLY A 23 -10.47 1.95 -5.64
CA GLY A 23 -9.51 2.29 -6.70
C GLY A 23 -9.58 3.78 -7.08
N PRO A 24 -8.56 4.32 -7.78
CA PRO A 24 -8.54 5.71 -8.23
C PRO A 24 -9.78 6.05 -9.08
N GLY A 25 -10.52 7.08 -8.69
CA GLY A 25 -11.68 7.60 -9.43
C GLY A 25 -13.03 6.94 -9.14
N GLN A 26 -13.10 5.96 -8.22
CA GLN A 26 -14.39 5.39 -7.80
C GLN A 26 -14.66 5.64 -6.32
N ALA A 27 -15.88 6.10 -6.03
CA ALA A 27 -16.39 6.12 -4.67
C ALA A 27 -16.43 4.68 -4.14
N GLY A 28 -15.54 4.38 -3.21
CA GLY A 28 -15.55 3.10 -2.52
C GLY A 28 -16.77 3.04 -1.62
N LEU A 29 -17.34 1.85 -1.49
CA LEU A 29 -18.51 1.63 -0.66
C LEU A 29 -18.20 0.48 0.28
N SER A 30 -18.18 0.76 1.59
CA SER A 30 -18.03 -0.30 2.58
C SER A 30 -19.41 -0.83 2.96
N VAL A 31 -19.56 -2.16 2.89
CA VAL A 31 -20.78 -2.89 3.29
C VAL A 31 -20.56 -3.49 4.66
N LYS A 32 -21.22 -2.94 5.67
CA LYS A 32 -21.33 -3.60 6.98
C LYS A 32 -22.60 -4.46 6.96
N VAL A 33 -22.43 -5.77 7.12
CA VAL A 33 -23.53 -6.72 7.35
C VAL A 33 -23.79 -6.79 8.85
N HIS A 34 -24.97 -6.34 9.29
CA HIS A 34 -25.40 -6.54 10.68
C HIS A 34 -26.43 -7.67 10.75
N LEU A 35 -26.20 -8.60 11.67
CA LEU A 35 -27.13 -9.69 12.01
C LEU A 35 -27.60 -9.42 13.44
N PRO A 36 -28.80 -8.87 13.66
CA PRO A 36 -29.28 -8.69 15.02
C PRO A 36 -29.66 -10.05 15.63
N PRO A 37 -29.22 -10.39 16.86
CA PRO A 37 -29.96 -11.31 17.72
C PRO A 37 -31.07 -10.55 18.44
N ALA A 38 -32.29 -11.08 18.48
CA ALA A 38 -33.39 -10.42 19.18
C ALA A 38 -33.34 -10.70 20.70
N GLY A 39 -32.73 -9.78 21.43
CA GLY A 39 -32.88 -9.61 22.88
C GLY A 39 -32.03 -8.42 23.31
N LYS A 40 -32.66 -7.36 23.87
CA LYS A 40 -32.05 -6.05 24.20
C LYS A 40 -30.55 -6.15 24.46
N LEU A 41 -29.73 -5.67 23.51
CA LEU A 41 -28.28 -5.51 23.71
C LEU A 41 -28.07 -4.70 25.01
N PRO A 42 -27.25 -5.18 25.97
CA PRO A 42 -26.79 -4.38 27.09
C PRO A 42 -26.19 -3.07 26.56
N ALA A 43 -26.42 -1.95 27.26
CA ALA A 43 -26.11 -0.61 26.77
C ALA A 43 -24.64 -0.39 26.32
N GLY A 44 -23.71 -1.27 26.73
CA GLY A 44 -22.29 -1.23 26.34
C GLY A 44 -21.88 -2.06 25.12
N LEU A 45 -22.79 -2.79 24.45
CA LEU A 45 -22.49 -3.57 23.23
C LEU A 45 -23.18 -3.03 21.96
N ARG A 46 -23.80 -1.84 22.04
CA ARG A 46 -24.18 -1.12 20.82
C ARG A 46 -22.89 -0.68 20.15
N GLY A 47 -22.47 -1.38 19.10
CA GLY A 47 -21.48 -0.85 18.18
C GLY A 47 -21.87 0.57 17.79
N GLU A 48 -20.90 1.46 17.67
CA GLU A 48 -21.12 2.85 17.31
C GLU A 48 -22.15 2.95 16.19
N GLN A 49 -23.12 3.85 16.38
CA GLN A 49 -24.10 4.17 15.34
C GLN A 49 -23.31 4.44 14.05
N PRO A 50 -23.62 3.78 12.92
CA PRO A 50 -22.82 3.91 11.72
C PRO A 50 -22.66 5.40 11.38
N PRO A 51 -21.46 5.83 10.94
CA PRO A 51 -21.26 7.20 10.49
C PRO A 51 -22.35 7.54 9.47
N GLY A 52 -22.85 8.78 9.53
CA GLY A 52 -24.08 9.21 8.87
C GLY A 52 -24.22 8.77 7.40
N LYS A 53 -25.47 8.71 6.94
CA LYS A 53 -25.89 8.26 5.59
C LYS A 53 -24.80 8.49 4.53
N GLY A 54 -24.15 7.43 4.05
CA GLY A 54 -23.21 7.53 2.94
C GLY A 54 -23.94 7.92 1.65
N GLU A 55 -23.32 8.76 0.82
CA GLU A 55 -23.85 9.03 -0.51
C GLU A 55 -23.73 7.79 -1.40
N PHE A 56 -24.83 7.45 -2.11
CA PHE A 56 -24.81 6.40 -3.12
C PHE A 56 -23.94 6.84 -4.31
N PRO A 57 -23.07 5.97 -4.86
CA PRO A 57 -22.27 6.30 -6.04
C PRO A 57 -23.15 6.84 -7.19
N ALA A 58 -22.63 7.83 -7.92
CA ALA A 58 -23.32 8.39 -9.08
C ALA A 58 -23.56 7.30 -10.14
N GLY A 59 -24.77 7.27 -10.71
CA GLY A 59 -25.15 6.31 -11.75
C GLY A 59 -25.77 4.99 -11.28
N ILE A 60 -25.73 4.63 -9.99
CA ILE A 60 -26.46 3.44 -9.51
C ILE A 60 -27.91 3.84 -9.20
N THR A 61 -28.89 3.16 -9.80
CA THR A 61 -30.32 3.36 -9.54
C THR A 61 -30.93 2.24 -8.70
N ASP A 62 -30.38 1.03 -8.84
CA ASP A 62 -30.91 -0.19 -8.23
C ASP A 62 -29.76 -1.14 -7.88
N PHE A 63 -29.99 -2.03 -6.92
CA PHE A 63 -29.02 -3.04 -6.54
C PHE A 63 -29.68 -4.34 -6.09
N ARG A 64 -29.00 -5.46 -6.33
CA ARG A 64 -29.42 -6.79 -5.91
C ARG A 64 -28.51 -7.29 -4.80
N LEU A 65 -29.11 -7.79 -3.74
CA LEU A 65 -28.43 -8.48 -2.65
C LEU A 65 -28.81 -9.95 -2.67
N CYS A 66 -27.82 -10.83 -2.60
CA CYS A 66 -28.01 -12.27 -2.59
C CYS A 66 -27.25 -12.90 -1.43
N VAL A 67 -27.84 -13.92 -0.80
CA VAL A 67 -27.18 -14.81 0.16
C VAL A 67 -27.23 -16.24 -0.37
N SER A 68 -26.09 -16.90 -0.44
CA SER A 68 -25.95 -18.28 -0.86
C SER A 68 -25.04 -19.07 0.08
N ALA A 69 -25.14 -20.39 0.01
CA ALA A 69 -24.25 -21.34 0.68
C ALA A 69 -24.48 -22.74 0.10
N ALA A 70 -23.56 -23.67 0.39
CA ALA A 70 -23.64 -25.04 -0.10
C ALA A 70 -24.86 -25.82 0.43
N ASP A 71 -25.34 -25.50 1.63
CA ASP A 71 -26.51 -26.09 2.29
C ASP A 71 -27.82 -25.36 1.99
N MET A 72 -27.81 -24.35 1.12
CA MET A 72 -29.02 -23.68 0.64
C MET A 72 -29.44 -24.26 -0.72
N ALA A 73 -30.70 -24.72 -0.83
CA ALA A 73 -31.23 -25.25 -2.10
C ALA A 73 -31.22 -24.21 -3.24
N LYS A 74 -31.35 -22.92 -2.91
CA LYS A 74 -31.18 -21.81 -3.84
C LYS A 74 -30.71 -20.55 -3.07
N PRO A 75 -29.96 -19.65 -3.73
CA PRO A 75 -29.66 -18.34 -3.15
C PRO A 75 -30.95 -17.57 -2.82
N ARG A 76 -30.97 -16.87 -1.68
CA ARG A 76 -32.01 -15.89 -1.36
C ARG A 76 -31.54 -14.54 -1.85
N CYS A 77 -32.20 -14.01 -2.87
CA CYS A 77 -31.90 -12.71 -3.44
C CYS A 77 -33.09 -11.77 -3.37
N ASP A 78 -32.86 -10.47 -3.29
CA ASP A 78 -33.87 -9.44 -3.47
C ASP A 78 -33.28 -8.20 -4.15
N GLN A 79 -34.14 -7.41 -4.79
CA GLN A 79 -33.76 -6.16 -5.46
C GLN A 79 -34.21 -4.97 -4.61
N PHE A 80 -33.37 -3.94 -4.60
CA PHE A 80 -33.56 -2.73 -3.84
C PHE A 80 -33.33 -1.53 -4.74
N ASN A 81 -34.23 -0.56 -4.64
CA ASN A 81 -34.13 0.71 -5.34
C ASN A 81 -33.38 1.75 -4.49
N LYS A 82 -32.64 2.66 -5.15
CA LYS A 82 -31.88 3.73 -4.49
C LYS A 82 -32.74 4.68 -3.66
N ALA A 83 -33.91 5.10 -4.14
CA ALA A 83 -34.82 5.99 -3.42
C ALA A 83 -35.30 5.35 -2.10
N ASP A 84 -35.66 4.07 -2.14
CA ASP A 84 -36.05 3.32 -0.95
C ASP A 84 -34.90 3.22 0.06
N TYR A 85 -33.69 2.92 -0.42
CA TYR A 85 -32.50 2.90 0.43
C TYR A 85 -32.21 4.27 1.07
N LEU A 86 -32.23 5.36 0.30
CA LEU A 86 -31.94 6.71 0.80
C LEU A 86 -32.97 7.16 1.86
N SER A 87 -34.22 6.70 1.73
CA SER A 87 -35.28 6.97 2.71
C SER A 87 -35.07 6.19 4.02
N GLN A 88 -34.67 4.91 3.94
CA GLN A 88 -34.57 4.00 5.10
C GLN A 88 -33.17 3.97 5.74
N GLY A 89 -32.13 4.39 5.02
CA GLY A 89 -30.72 4.33 5.45
C GLY A 89 -30.14 2.92 5.52
N LYS A 90 -30.87 1.89 5.08
CA LYS A 90 -30.46 0.48 5.06
C LYS A 90 -31.28 -0.32 4.06
N ALA A 91 -30.71 -1.41 3.55
CA ALA A 91 -31.42 -2.46 2.82
C ALA A 91 -31.51 -3.72 3.68
N ARG A 92 -32.70 -4.33 3.75
CA ARG A 92 -32.97 -5.49 4.61
C ARG A 92 -33.44 -6.68 3.76
N LEU A 93 -32.62 -7.72 3.72
CA LEU A 93 -32.96 -8.99 3.10
C LEU A 93 -33.38 -10.00 4.16
N GLY A 94 -34.69 -10.26 4.26
CA GLY A 94 -35.25 -11.22 5.21
C GLY A 94 -35.34 -12.65 4.68
N GLY A 95 -35.55 -13.59 5.61
CA GLY A 95 -35.81 -15.00 5.30
C GLY A 95 -34.55 -15.79 4.95
N ILE A 96 -33.41 -15.42 5.51
CA ILE A 96 -32.15 -16.13 5.28
C ILE A 96 -32.09 -17.37 6.19
N PRO A 97 -31.87 -18.59 5.67
CA PRO A 97 -31.69 -19.77 6.51
C PRO A 97 -30.49 -19.61 7.46
N ALA A 98 -30.69 -20.00 8.73
CA ALA A 98 -29.61 -20.09 9.70
C ALA A 98 -28.55 -21.11 9.27
N GLY A 99 -27.28 -20.81 9.51
CA GLY A 99 -26.14 -21.67 9.22
C GLY A 99 -24.85 -20.88 9.05
N SER A 100 -23.76 -21.64 8.90
CA SER A 100 -22.39 -21.14 8.82
C SER A 100 -21.95 -20.86 7.39
N ASN A 101 -20.91 -20.06 7.22
CA ASN A 101 -20.28 -19.79 5.92
C ASN A 101 -21.24 -19.27 4.83
N ARG A 102 -22.22 -18.44 5.20
CA ARG A 102 -23.07 -17.76 4.21
C ARG A 102 -22.20 -16.80 3.38
N LYS A 103 -22.37 -16.83 2.07
CA LYS A 103 -21.78 -15.91 1.10
C LYS A 103 -22.82 -14.86 0.73
N VAL A 104 -22.51 -13.61 0.99
CA VAL A 104 -23.33 -12.45 0.65
C VAL A 104 -22.72 -11.78 -0.57
N THR A 105 -23.46 -11.69 -1.67
CA THR A 105 -23.04 -10.96 -2.87
C THR A 105 -23.95 -9.77 -3.12
N PHE A 106 -23.37 -8.69 -3.63
CA PHE A 106 -24.10 -7.50 -4.02
C PHE A 106 -23.73 -7.08 -5.44
N GLN A 107 -24.71 -6.57 -6.18
CA GLN A 107 -24.55 -6.06 -7.55
C GLN A 107 -25.36 -4.78 -7.69
N GLY A 108 -24.74 -3.67 -8.09
CA GLY A 108 -25.39 -2.39 -8.40
C GLY A 108 -25.50 -2.18 -9.91
N TYR A 109 -26.66 -1.69 -10.35
CA TYR A 109 -27.02 -1.50 -11.75
C TYR A 109 -27.26 -0.01 -12.04
N ASP A 110 -26.87 0.41 -13.24
CA ASP A 110 -27.27 1.68 -13.85
C ASP A 110 -28.36 1.39 -14.88
N PHE A 111 -29.63 1.60 -14.51
CA PHE A 111 -30.73 1.55 -15.47
C PHE A 111 -30.83 2.92 -16.16
N LYS A 112 -30.01 3.16 -17.19
CA LYS A 112 -30.36 4.18 -18.19
C LYS A 112 -31.40 3.61 -19.14
N GLU A 113 -32.39 4.41 -19.53
CA GLU A 113 -33.55 4.05 -20.36
C GLU A 113 -33.22 3.46 -21.77
N THR A 114 -31.96 3.16 -22.07
CA THR A 114 -31.50 2.53 -23.31
C THR A 114 -30.90 1.14 -23.04
N SER A 115 -31.80 0.18 -22.84
CA SER A 115 -31.74 -1.29 -23.07
C SER A 115 -30.53 -2.18 -22.71
N ASP A 116 -29.37 -1.67 -22.27
CA ASP A 116 -28.25 -2.52 -21.87
C ASP A 116 -27.99 -2.40 -20.35
N GLU A 117 -28.40 -3.42 -19.59
CA GLU A 117 -28.14 -3.54 -18.15
C GLU A 117 -26.62 -3.54 -17.91
N LYS A 118 -26.07 -2.41 -17.45
CA LYS A 118 -24.67 -2.31 -17.05
C LYS A 118 -24.54 -2.57 -15.56
N VAL A 119 -23.86 -3.66 -15.20
CA VAL A 119 -23.37 -3.87 -13.83
C VAL A 119 -22.25 -2.85 -13.59
N VAL A 120 -22.51 -1.85 -12.76
CA VAL A 120 -21.57 -0.76 -12.47
C VAL A 120 -20.79 -1.03 -11.19
N TRP A 121 -21.29 -1.92 -10.33
CA TRP A 121 -20.69 -2.21 -9.04
C TRP A 121 -20.97 -3.65 -8.59
N CYS A 122 -19.99 -4.33 -8.01
CA CYS A 122 -20.16 -5.67 -7.44
C CYS A 122 -19.21 -5.91 -6.25
N GLY A 123 -19.54 -6.89 -5.42
CA GLY A 123 -18.64 -7.38 -4.38
C GLY A 123 -19.27 -8.47 -3.52
N GLU A 124 -18.46 -8.96 -2.57
CA GLU A 124 -18.73 -10.21 -1.87
C GLU A 124 -18.20 -10.17 -0.43
N VAL A 125 -18.97 -10.76 0.48
CA VAL A 125 -18.54 -11.10 1.85
C VAL A 125 -18.85 -12.57 2.09
N SER A 126 -17.81 -13.35 2.43
CA SER A 126 -17.93 -14.77 2.75
C SER A 126 -17.66 -15.02 4.24
N GLY A 127 -18.11 -16.16 4.78
CA GLY A 127 -17.92 -16.51 6.19
C GLY A 127 -18.94 -15.87 7.14
N VAL A 128 -20.13 -15.50 6.65
CA VAL A 128 -21.18 -14.91 7.47
C VAL A 128 -21.92 -16.01 8.25
N GLU A 129 -21.92 -15.92 9.58
CA GLU A 129 -22.56 -16.88 10.49
C GLU A 129 -23.97 -16.40 10.87
N ILE A 130 -25.01 -17.19 10.59
CA ILE A 130 -26.40 -16.85 10.90
C ILE A 130 -26.98 -17.84 11.90
N ASN A 131 -27.36 -17.34 13.08
CA ASN A 131 -27.95 -18.16 14.15
C ASN A 131 -29.42 -18.53 13.86
N LYS A 132 -29.89 -19.66 14.42
CA LYS A 132 -31.26 -20.16 14.24
C LYS A 132 -32.25 -19.40 15.14
N ASP A 133 -32.83 -18.33 14.62
CA ASP A 133 -33.99 -17.66 15.22
C ASP A 133 -35.00 -17.17 14.15
N ALA A 134 -36.19 -16.75 14.58
CA ALA A 134 -37.34 -16.45 13.70
C ALA A 134 -37.24 -15.10 12.94
N THR A 135 -36.07 -14.43 12.97
CA THR A 135 -35.91 -13.06 12.44
C THR A 135 -34.67 -12.88 11.54
N THR A 136 -34.09 -13.97 11.05
CA THR A 136 -32.84 -13.94 10.29
C THR A 136 -32.90 -13.04 9.05
N GLN A 137 -32.10 -11.99 9.08
CA GLN A 137 -31.98 -10.99 8.02
C GLN A 137 -30.55 -10.51 7.89
N VAL A 138 -30.21 -10.09 6.67
CA VAL A 138 -28.98 -9.34 6.39
C VAL A 138 -29.36 -7.88 6.23
N GLU A 139 -28.77 -7.00 7.04
CA GLU A 139 -28.86 -5.55 6.83
C GLU A 139 -27.57 -5.03 6.19
N MET A 140 -27.69 -4.26 5.11
CA MET A 140 -26.58 -3.63 4.40
C MET A 140 -26.57 -2.12 4.69
N PHE A 141 -25.42 -1.63 5.15
CA PHE A 141 -25.09 -0.21 5.23
C PHE A 141 -24.09 0.16 4.15
N VAL A 142 -24.33 1.29 3.50
CA VAL A 142 -23.46 1.94 2.52
C VAL A 142 -22.75 3.07 3.24
N THR A 143 -21.43 2.96 3.41
CA THR A 143 -20.60 4.09 3.84
C THR A 143 -19.73 4.50 2.69
N ALA A 144 -19.68 5.80 2.39
CA ALA A 144 -18.71 6.36 1.45
C ALA A 144 -17.30 6.12 2.00
N CYS A 145 -16.48 5.40 1.27
CA CYS A 145 -15.04 5.42 1.49
C CYS A 145 -14.51 6.77 1.00
N SER A 146 -13.44 7.27 1.62
CA SER A 146 -12.70 8.39 1.07
C SER A 146 -12.30 8.08 -0.37
N ASN A 147 -12.77 8.89 -1.32
CA ASN A 147 -12.43 8.72 -2.73
C ASN A 147 -10.92 8.89 -2.89
N PHE A 148 -10.25 7.91 -3.50
CA PHE A 148 -8.97 8.19 -4.15
C PHE A 148 -9.28 9.10 -5.33
N THR A 149 -8.98 10.38 -5.18
CA THR A 149 -9.07 11.34 -6.28
C THR A 149 -7.79 11.19 -7.08
N LEU A 150 -7.90 10.93 -8.39
CA LEU A 150 -6.74 11.05 -9.27
C LEU A 150 -6.23 12.47 -9.16
N THR A 151 -5.08 12.64 -8.51
CA THR A 151 -4.35 13.90 -8.57
C THR A 151 -3.88 14.06 -10.01
N ARG A 152 -4.14 15.23 -10.61
CA ARG A 152 -3.51 15.59 -11.87
C ARG A 152 -1.98 15.66 -11.63
N GLY A 153 -1.19 15.50 -12.68
CA GLY A 153 0.26 15.49 -12.60
C GLY A 153 0.83 14.08 -12.46
N ASP A 154 1.49 13.62 -13.52
CA ASP A 154 2.33 12.43 -13.48
C ASP A 154 3.72 12.80 -12.94
N LEU A 155 4.43 11.85 -12.35
CA LEU A 155 5.88 11.98 -12.15
C LEU A 155 6.53 12.33 -13.48
N GLU A 156 7.42 13.32 -13.50
CA GLU A 156 8.17 13.69 -14.70
C GLU A 156 9.04 12.52 -15.18
N ARG A 157 9.51 11.68 -14.24
CA ARG A 157 10.19 10.41 -14.55
C ARG A 157 9.52 9.25 -13.85
N ALA A 158 9.04 8.30 -14.66
CA ALA A 158 8.57 7.00 -14.18
C ALA A 158 9.67 6.30 -13.37
N ARG A 159 9.32 5.82 -12.17
CA ARG A 159 10.27 5.21 -11.24
C ARG A 159 9.59 4.24 -10.28
N ALA A 160 10.31 3.21 -9.86
CA ALA A 160 9.94 2.31 -8.76
C ALA A 160 11.05 2.30 -7.71
N PHE A 161 10.76 1.80 -6.49
CA PHE A 161 11.77 1.71 -5.41
C PHE A 161 12.42 3.05 -5.02
N HIS A 162 11.71 4.15 -5.30
CA HIS A 162 12.03 5.49 -4.84
C HIS A 162 11.54 5.69 -3.41
N THR A 163 11.92 6.81 -2.79
CA THR A 163 11.32 7.25 -1.52
C THR A 163 10.52 8.53 -1.72
N ALA A 164 9.46 8.71 -0.93
CA ALA A 164 8.63 9.90 -0.93
C ALA A 164 8.51 10.43 0.51
N THR A 165 9.03 11.63 0.76
CA THR A 165 9.10 12.25 2.10
C THR A 165 8.25 13.50 2.13
N ARG A 166 7.30 13.59 3.06
CA ARG A 166 6.50 14.80 3.28
C ARG A 166 7.37 15.87 3.95
N LEU A 167 7.47 17.03 3.33
CA LEU A 167 8.20 18.19 3.84
C LEU A 167 7.35 18.99 4.85
N PRO A 168 7.97 19.84 5.69
CA PRO A 168 7.25 20.64 6.69
C PRO A 168 6.18 21.57 6.09
N ASP A 169 6.39 22.08 4.88
CA ASP A 169 5.45 22.94 4.16
C ASP A 169 4.26 22.18 3.52
N GLY A 170 4.27 20.85 3.61
CA GLY A 170 3.23 19.96 3.10
C GLY A 170 3.49 19.40 1.70
N ARG A 171 4.53 19.85 0.98
CA ARG A 171 4.95 19.25 -0.29
C ARG A 171 5.56 17.87 -0.06
N VAL A 172 5.72 17.08 -1.12
CA VAL A 172 6.34 15.75 -1.05
C VAL A 172 7.60 15.72 -1.90
N LEU A 173 8.74 15.43 -1.28
CA LEU A 173 10.01 15.22 -1.95
C LEU A 173 10.11 13.75 -2.39
N VAL A 174 10.31 13.52 -3.68
CA VAL A 174 10.51 12.20 -4.28
C VAL A 174 11.95 12.09 -4.77
N THR A 175 12.66 11.03 -4.36
CA THR A 175 14.09 10.87 -4.70
C THR A 175 14.42 9.48 -5.21
N GLY A 176 15.26 9.43 -6.25
CA GLY A 176 15.90 8.22 -6.74
C GLY A 176 14.93 7.15 -7.22
N GLY A 177 15.28 5.88 -7.05
CA GLY A 177 14.55 4.73 -7.56
C GLY A 177 15.07 4.25 -8.92
N PHE A 178 14.51 3.14 -9.38
CA PHE A 178 14.82 2.55 -10.68
C PHE A 178 13.88 3.07 -11.75
N ASN A 179 14.44 3.47 -12.88
CA ASN A 179 13.67 3.83 -14.07
C ASN A 179 13.92 2.79 -15.17
N VAL A 180 12.88 2.04 -15.53
CA VAL A 180 12.93 1.06 -16.63
C VAL A 180 12.81 1.69 -18.02
N ALA A 181 12.35 2.94 -18.12
CA ALA A 181 12.18 3.65 -19.38
C ALA A 181 13.51 4.08 -20.04
N LEU A 182 14.65 3.82 -19.38
CA LEU A 182 15.99 4.03 -19.94
C LEU A 182 16.57 2.80 -20.65
N GLY A 183 15.73 1.81 -20.99
CA GLY A 183 16.19 0.62 -21.71
C GLY A 183 16.88 -0.36 -20.78
N GLY A 184 16.17 -0.80 -19.74
CA GLY A 184 16.64 -1.88 -18.86
C GLY A 184 17.17 -3.03 -19.72
N GLN A 185 18.43 -3.39 -19.50
CA GLN A 185 19.09 -4.38 -20.34
C GLN A 185 18.76 -5.76 -19.82
N PHE A 186 18.27 -6.63 -20.69
CA PHE A 186 18.16 -8.04 -20.32
C PHE A 186 19.55 -8.60 -20.05
N CYS A 187 19.66 -9.38 -18.98
CA CYS A 187 20.85 -10.16 -18.69
C CYS A 187 21.19 -11.06 -19.89
N PRO A 188 22.48 -11.42 -20.13
CA PRO A 188 22.87 -12.21 -21.29
C PRO A 188 22.16 -13.56 -21.43
N ASP A 189 21.70 -14.13 -20.31
CA ASP A 189 20.92 -15.37 -20.22
C ASP A 189 19.40 -15.15 -20.42
N GLY A 190 18.92 -13.90 -20.46
CA GLY A 190 17.53 -13.52 -20.64
C GLY A 190 16.66 -13.61 -19.38
N ASP A 191 17.22 -14.04 -18.26
CA ASP A 191 16.45 -14.38 -17.05
C ASP A 191 16.22 -13.19 -16.10
N CYS A 192 16.92 -12.08 -16.32
CA CYS A 192 16.73 -10.86 -15.54
C CYS A 192 16.71 -9.59 -16.38
N LEU A 193 16.05 -8.57 -15.84
CA LEU A 193 16.12 -7.19 -16.28
C LEU A 193 17.09 -6.44 -15.36
N ARG A 194 18.11 -5.83 -15.96
CA ARG A 194 19.03 -4.95 -15.24
C ARG A 194 18.42 -3.56 -15.12
N LEU A 195 18.23 -3.12 -13.88
CA LEU A 195 17.65 -1.85 -13.50
C LEU A 195 18.76 -0.88 -13.12
N SER A 196 18.71 0.34 -13.65
CA SER A 196 19.62 1.43 -13.30
C SER A 196 18.88 2.49 -12.49
N ALA A 197 19.50 2.90 -11.39
CA ALA A 197 18.97 3.93 -10.52
C ALA A 197 19.09 5.31 -11.18
N THR A 198 18.27 6.25 -10.73
CA THR A 198 18.38 7.66 -11.09
C THR A 198 18.80 8.49 -9.87
N ASP A 199 19.43 9.62 -10.13
CA ASP A 199 19.77 10.68 -9.17
C ASP A 199 18.69 11.78 -9.09
N SER A 200 17.65 11.68 -9.91
CA SER A 200 16.64 12.73 -10.02
C SER A 200 15.84 12.93 -8.74
N ILE A 201 15.49 14.19 -8.52
CA ILE A 201 14.68 14.69 -7.42
C ILE A 201 13.46 15.39 -8.02
N GLU A 202 12.28 15.06 -7.52
CA GLU A 202 11.02 15.71 -7.90
C GLU A 202 10.30 16.19 -6.64
N ILE A 203 9.55 17.29 -6.76
CA ILE A 203 8.69 17.81 -5.70
C ILE A 203 7.25 17.79 -6.18
N TYR A 204 6.38 17.13 -5.42
CA TYR A 204 4.94 17.22 -5.59
C TYR A 204 4.36 18.33 -4.72
N ASP A 205 3.68 19.29 -5.34
CA ASP A 205 2.87 20.28 -4.63
C ASP A 205 1.40 19.82 -4.60
N PRO A 206 0.86 19.38 -3.45
CA PRO A 206 -0.54 18.98 -3.34
C PRO A 206 -1.53 20.13 -3.53
N ARG A 207 -1.11 21.39 -3.40
CA ARG A 207 -1.98 22.57 -3.60
C ARG A 207 -2.26 22.79 -5.08
N GLN A 208 -1.29 22.49 -5.92
CA GLN A 208 -1.37 22.64 -7.38
C GLN A 208 -1.71 21.32 -8.08
N GLY A 209 -1.43 20.18 -7.42
CA GLY A 209 -1.55 18.87 -8.03
C GLY A 209 -0.55 18.74 -9.19
N THR A 210 0.71 19.08 -8.96
CA THR A 210 1.75 19.03 -9.99
C THR A 210 3.07 18.56 -9.40
N PHE A 211 3.82 17.82 -10.22
CA PHE A 211 5.23 17.52 -9.98
C PHE A 211 6.10 18.58 -10.66
N SER A 212 7.26 18.87 -10.07
CA SER A 212 8.32 19.66 -10.68
C SER A 212 9.69 19.05 -10.40
N SER A 213 10.61 19.11 -11.36
CA SER A 213 12.04 18.85 -11.15
C SER A 213 12.79 20.19 -10.97
N PRO A 214 13.20 20.55 -9.74
CA PRO A 214 13.92 21.80 -9.51
C PRO A 214 15.25 21.85 -10.30
N PRO A 215 15.57 22.94 -11.01
CA PRO A 215 16.78 23.02 -11.83
C PRO A 215 18.05 22.77 -11.01
N GLY A 216 18.91 21.87 -11.49
CA GLY A 216 20.17 21.53 -10.84
C GLY A 216 20.04 20.63 -9.59
N ALA A 217 18.82 20.20 -9.24
CA ALA A 217 18.61 19.27 -8.12
C ALA A 217 18.85 17.82 -8.57
N ALA A 218 19.93 17.23 -8.07
CA ALA A 218 20.24 15.81 -8.24
C ALA A 218 20.93 15.28 -6.98
N LEU A 219 20.69 14.01 -6.66
CA LEU A 219 21.48 13.26 -5.69
C LEU A 219 22.95 13.22 -6.14
N SER A 220 23.87 13.13 -5.18
CA SER A 220 25.31 13.05 -5.52
C SER A 220 25.68 11.78 -6.29
N VAL A 221 24.87 10.75 -6.11
CA VAL A 221 24.98 9.44 -6.75
C VAL A 221 23.55 8.95 -7.02
N PRO A 222 23.27 8.33 -8.18
CA PRO A 222 22.01 7.64 -8.40
C PRO A 222 21.77 6.55 -7.35
N ARG A 223 20.57 6.50 -6.76
CA ARG A 223 20.24 5.55 -5.68
C ARG A 223 18.84 5.02 -5.84
N ALA A 224 18.67 3.73 -5.59
CA ALA A 224 17.40 3.07 -5.40
C ALA A 224 17.49 2.13 -4.19
N LEU A 225 16.36 1.67 -3.66
CA LEU A 225 16.31 0.81 -2.46
C LEU A 225 16.96 1.47 -1.22
N HIS A 226 17.07 2.79 -1.24
CA HIS A 226 17.58 3.63 -0.17
C HIS A 226 16.46 4.03 0.79
N THR A 227 16.82 4.71 1.88
CA THR A 227 15.85 5.33 2.79
C THR A 227 15.94 6.84 2.72
N ALA A 228 14.83 7.52 3.01
CA ALA A 228 14.78 8.97 3.20
C ALA A 228 14.05 9.30 4.50
N THR A 229 14.68 10.13 5.34
CA THR A 229 14.16 10.50 6.66
C THR A 229 14.12 12.01 6.80
N LEU A 230 12.96 12.57 7.15
CA LEU A 230 12.83 13.98 7.51
C LEU A 230 13.50 14.21 8.88
N LEU A 231 14.45 15.14 8.91
CA LEU A 231 15.16 15.54 10.12
C LEU A 231 14.37 16.63 10.88
N PRO A 232 14.63 16.81 12.19
CA PRO A 232 13.91 17.79 13.01
C PRO A 232 14.02 19.25 12.52
N ASP A 233 15.10 19.57 11.82
CA ASP A 233 15.35 20.90 11.24
C ASP A 233 14.72 21.11 9.86
N GLY A 234 13.98 20.11 9.35
CA GLY A 234 13.27 20.16 8.08
C GLY A 234 14.09 19.70 6.87
N ARG A 235 15.38 19.37 7.04
CA ARG A 235 16.20 18.73 6.00
C ARG A 235 15.82 17.26 5.83
N VAL A 236 16.22 16.63 4.74
CA VAL A 236 15.96 15.20 4.48
C VAL A 236 17.28 14.45 4.29
N LEU A 237 17.51 13.43 5.13
CA LEU A 237 18.63 12.50 4.99
C LEU A 237 18.23 11.38 4.03
N VAL A 238 18.98 11.21 2.93
CA VAL A 238 18.81 10.14 1.94
C VAL A 238 20.02 9.21 2.03
N ALA A 239 19.85 7.98 2.52
CA ALA A 239 20.97 7.12 2.88
C ALA A 239 20.95 5.74 2.21
N GLY A 240 22.13 5.28 1.81
CA GLY A 240 22.38 3.95 1.25
C GLY A 240 21.75 3.74 -0.13
N GLY A 241 21.39 2.49 -0.39
CA GLY A 241 20.82 2.03 -1.65
C GLY A 241 21.87 1.46 -2.60
N CYS A 242 21.48 1.29 -3.86
CA CYS A 242 22.39 0.85 -4.92
C CYS A 242 22.14 1.63 -6.21
N GLN A 243 23.12 1.58 -7.11
CA GLN A 243 23.03 2.14 -8.45
C GLN A 243 22.38 1.17 -9.42
N GLU A 244 22.55 -0.13 -9.21
CA GLU A 244 22.03 -1.15 -10.13
C GLU A 244 21.49 -2.38 -9.39
N ALA A 245 20.42 -2.96 -9.94
CA ALA A 245 19.84 -4.21 -9.44
C ALA A 245 19.39 -5.10 -10.60
N LEU A 246 19.34 -6.40 -10.36
CA LEU A 246 18.81 -7.41 -11.25
C LEU A 246 17.40 -7.77 -10.76
N TRP A 247 16.42 -7.61 -11.64
CA TRP A 247 15.06 -8.10 -11.42
C TRP A 247 14.87 -9.39 -12.24
N TYR A 248 14.75 -10.53 -11.56
CA TYR A 248 14.50 -11.81 -12.23
C TYR A 248 13.04 -11.91 -12.71
N THR A 249 12.86 -12.22 -13.99
CA THR A 249 11.53 -12.31 -14.64
C THR A 249 10.90 -13.68 -14.45
N THR A 250 11.71 -14.70 -14.13
CA THR A 250 11.28 -16.07 -13.84
C THR A 250 11.33 -16.33 -12.33
N PHE A 251 10.26 -16.92 -11.79
CA PHE A 251 10.20 -17.28 -10.37
C PHE A 251 11.09 -18.50 -10.13
N ASN A 252 12.20 -18.31 -9.41
CA ASN A 252 13.11 -19.36 -9.00
C ASN A 252 13.25 -19.33 -7.49
N LEU A 253 12.90 -20.41 -6.79
CA LEU A 253 12.99 -20.51 -5.33
C LEU A 253 14.43 -20.35 -4.80
N ALA A 254 15.45 -20.48 -5.66
CA ALA A 254 16.85 -20.28 -5.31
C ALA A 254 17.33 -18.81 -5.45
N ARG A 255 16.50 -17.90 -5.99
CA ARG A 255 16.87 -16.49 -6.21
C ARG A 255 15.85 -15.56 -5.58
N THR A 256 16.30 -14.41 -5.12
CA THR A 256 15.36 -13.38 -4.68
C THR A 256 14.82 -12.63 -5.91
N PRO A 257 13.57 -12.14 -5.90
CA PRO A 257 13.01 -11.44 -7.07
C PRO A 257 13.81 -10.20 -7.50
N ILE A 258 14.52 -9.58 -6.57
CA ILE A 258 15.43 -8.45 -6.83
C ILE A 258 16.75 -8.65 -6.08
N GLU A 259 17.86 -8.56 -6.80
CA GLU A 259 19.21 -8.67 -6.26
C GLU A 259 20.02 -7.43 -6.62
N VAL A 260 20.82 -6.90 -5.70
CA VAL A 260 21.74 -5.81 -6.05
C VAL A 260 22.85 -6.41 -6.91
N ALA A 261 23.06 -5.83 -8.09
CA ALA A 261 24.11 -6.30 -8.99
C ALA A 261 25.47 -6.18 -8.29
N SER A 262 26.40 -7.11 -8.53
CA SER A 262 27.70 -7.13 -7.83
C SER A 262 28.49 -5.84 -8.00
N ASP A 263 28.39 -5.22 -9.16
CA ASP A 263 28.94 -3.91 -9.53
C ASP A 263 27.99 -2.73 -9.21
N GLY A 264 26.72 -3.01 -8.93
CA GLY A 264 25.69 -2.02 -8.62
C GLY A 264 25.77 -1.40 -7.23
N TRP A 265 26.62 -1.91 -6.34
CA TRP A 265 26.79 -1.37 -4.99
C TRP A 265 27.39 0.04 -4.99
N GLY A 266 28.39 0.27 -5.87
CA GLY A 266 29.05 1.56 -6.07
C GLY A 266 29.38 2.33 -4.78
N SER A 267 29.44 3.67 -4.88
CA SER A 267 29.50 4.54 -3.70
C SER A 267 28.15 4.68 -3.01
N ALA A 268 27.04 4.36 -3.70
CA ALA A 268 25.68 4.51 -3.20
C ALA A 268 25.45 3.75 -1.88
N GLY A 269 25.94 2.51 -1.78
CA GLY A 269 25.69 1.65 -0.62
C GLY A 269 26.14 2.24 0.72
N ALA A 270 27.28 2.94 0.75
CA ALA A 270 27.91 3.40 1.98
C ALA A 270 27.75 4.91 2.26
N THR A 271 27.11 5.65 1.36
CA THR A 271 27.05 7.12 1.44
C THR A 271 25.62 7.62 1.65
N ALA A 272 25.49 8.91 1.97
CA ALA A 272 24.21 9.57 2.10
C ALA A 272 24.30 11.02 1.63
N ASP A 273 23.15 11.59 1.29
CA ASP A 273 22.97 13.00 0.99
C ASP A 273 21.99 13.65 1.98
N ILE A 274 22.19 14.93 2.25
CA ILE A 274 21.24 15.79 2.95
C ILE A 274 20.65 16.76 1.94
N ILE A 275 19.33 16.74 1.82
CA ILE A 275 18.58 17.62 0.94
C ILE A 275 17.94 18.73 1.78
N THR A 276 18.15 19.97 1.36
CA THR A 276 17.47 21.14 1.93
C THR A 276 16.57 21.75 0.87
N VAL A 277 15.30 21.96 1.22
CA VAL A 277 14.31 22.60 0.34
C VAL A 277 13.91 23.93 0.94
N SER A 278 14.11 25.02 0.20
CA SER A 278 13.78 26.38 0.62
C SER A 278 13.06 27.11 -0.50
N GLY A 279 11.74 27.29 -0.36
CA GLY A 279 10.90 27.75 -1.47
C GLY A 279 11.00 26.78 -2.65
N ASP A 280 11.36 27.28 -3.82
CA ASP A 280 11.53 26.47 -5.04
C ASP A 280 12.97 25.97 -5.24
N SER A 281 13.89 26.34 -4.34
CA SER A 281 15.29 25.92 -4.42
C SER A 281 15.52 24.64 -3.65
N VAL A 282 16.27 23.73 -4.26
CA VAL A 282 16.75 22.49 -3.65
C VAL A 282 18.27 22.49 -3.67
N SER A 283 18.88 22.30 -2.50
CA SER A 283 20.32 22.05 -2.38
C SER A 283 20.56 20.65 -1.85
N VAL A 284 21.57 20.00 -2.40
CA VAL A 284 21.98 18.64 -2.03
C VAL A 284 23.44 18.69 -1.59
N ARG A 285 23.72 18.10 -0.43
CA ARG A 285 25.09 17.98 0.09
C ARG A 285 25.34 16.54 0.53
N THR A 286 26.45 15.96 0.10
CA THR A 286 26.88 14.65 0.57
C THR A 286 27.32 14.70 2.03
N VAL A 287 26.90 13.71 2.80
CA VAL A 287 27.32 13.50 4.19
C VAL A 287 28.82 13.16 4.19
N SER A 288 29.58 13.81 5.08
CA SER A 288 30.99 13.49 5.24
C SER A 288 31.16 12.19 6.02
N GLY A 289 31.95 11.27 5.47
CA GLY A 289 32.13 9.93 6.04
C GLY A 289 31.14 8.92 5.47
N ALA A 290 31.56 7.66 5.47
CA ALA A 290 30.76 6.55 5.00
C ALA A 290 30.13 5.82 6.19
N MET A 291 28.96 5.21 5.97
CA MET A 291 28.47 4.14 6.82
C MET A 291 29.50 3.00 6.83
N SER A 292 29.69 2.36 7.97
CA SER A 292 30.61 1.23 8.13
C SER A 292 30.26 0.00 7.31
N SER A 293 29.01 -0.11 6.90
CA SER A 293 28.53 -1.14 6.00
C SER A 293 27.72 -0.49 4.89
N SER A 294 28.09 -0.79 3.64
CA SER A 294 27.21 -0.55 2.50
C SER A 294 25.88 -1.26 2.73
N ARG A 295 24.76 -0.57 2.55
CA ARG A 295 23.43 -1.13 2.79
C ARG A 295 22.38 -0.67 1.78
N ALA A 296 21.55 -1.61 1.34
CA ALA A 296 20.32 -1.37 0.56
C ALA A 296 19.15 -2.14 1.22
N LEU A 297 17.90 -1.79 0.89
CA LEU A 297 16.69 -2.41 1.49
C LEU A 297 16.66 -2.38 3.03
N HIS A 298 17.42 -1.48 3.64
CA HIS A 298 17.45 -1.29 5.07
C HIS A 298 16.27 -0.42 5.52
N ARG A 299 16.10 -0.31 6.84
CA ARG A 299 15.12 0.61 7.43
C ARG A 299 15.83 1.74 8.17
N ALA A 300 15.28 2.94 8.06
CA ALA A 300 15.70 4.10 8.85
C ALA A 300 14.57 4.50 9.81
N LEU A 301 14.95 4.92 11.01
CA LEU A 301 14.01 5.37 12.04
C LEU A 301 14.55 6.66 12.66
N ALA A 302 13.76 7.73 12.61
CA ALA A 302 14.02 8.93 13.40
C ALA A 302 13.83 8.63 14.89
N LEU A 303 14.82 9.00 15.69
CA LEU A 303 14.85 8.82 17.13
C LEU A 303 14.32 10.09 17.85
N PRO A 304 13.87 9.98 19.11
CA PRO A 304 13.36 11.12 19.88
C PRO A 304 14.37 12.24 20.11
N ASP A 305 15.67 11.93 20.08
CA ASP A 305 16.77 12.90 20.19
C ASP A 305 17.09 13.61 18.87
N GLY A 306 16.40 13.26 17.79
CA GLY A 306 16.54 13.86 16.47
C GLY A 306 17.52 13.15 15.54
N ASP A 307 18.20 12.11 16.01
CA ASP A 307 19.11 11.30 15.20
C ASP A 307 18.36 10.26 14.37
N VAL A 308 19.06 9.62 13.44
CA VAL A 308 18.47 8.57 12.59
C VAL A 308 19.21 7.26 12.78
N LEU A 309 18.48 6.20 13.12
CA LEU A 309 19.03 4.86 13.25
C LEU A 309 18.75 4.05 11.98
N LEU A 310 19.81 3.54 11.35
CA LEU A 310 19.76 2.68 10.17
C LEU A 310 19.99 1.24 10.60
N LEU A 311 19.06 0.34 10.24
CA LEU A 311 18.99 -1.02 10.75
C LEU A 311 18.94 -2.03 9.60
N GLY A 312 19.84 -3.02 9.67
CA GLY A 312 19.84 -4.18 8.79
C GLY A 312 19.92 -3.81 7.30
N GLY A 313 19.11 -4.50 6.50
CA GLY A 313 19.17 -4.48 5.04
C GLY A 313 20.09 -5.55 4.50
N ILE A 314 20.45 -5.40 3.24
CA ILE A 314 21.46 -6.24 2.57
C ILE A 314 22.72 -5.42 2.34
N GLY A 315 23.88 -6.05 2.50
CA GLY A 315 25.19 -5.51 2.16
C GLY A 315 25.80 -6.19 0.94
N ILE A 316 27.05 -5.84 0.64
CA ILE A 316 27.79 -6.34 -0.52
C ILE A 316 27.70 -7.87 -0.61
N GLY A 317 27.44 -8.37 -1.82
CA GLY A 317 27.19 -9.80 -2.04
C GLY A 317 25.81 -10.28 -1.60
N ASN A 318 24.85 -9.35 -1.47
CA ASN A 318 23.46 -9.60 -1.06
C ASN A 318 23.34 -10.30 0.31
N GLN A 319 24.31 -10.10 1.19
CA GLN A 319 24.31 -10.70 2.52
C GLN A 319 23.42 -9.89 3.47
N PRO A 320 22.52 -10.52 4.25
CA PRO A 320 21.76 -9.83 5.28
C PRO A 320 22.71 -9.19 6.31
N LEU A 321 22.45 -7.94 6.65
CA LEU A 321 23.18 -7.23 7.68
C LEU A 321 22.48 -7.38 9.03
N ASN A 322 23.26 -7.70 10.06
CA ASN A 322 22.85 -7.59 11.46
C ASN A 322 23.38 -6.30 12.11
N SER A 323 23.98 -5.40 11.33
CA SER A 323 24.57 -4.16 11.80
C SER A 323 23.56 -3.02 11.86
N LEU A 324 23.81 -2.11 12.80
CA LEU A 324 23.14 -0.83 12.93
C LEU A 324 24.15 0.30 12.79
N THR A 325 23.73 1.42 12.22
CA THR A 325 24.54 2.64 12.10
C THR A 325 23.67 3.81 12.53
N ARG A 326 24.20 4.72 13.33
CA ARG A 326 23.50 5.94 13.77
C ARG A 326 24.01 7.12 12.96
N PHE A 327 23.10 7.91 12.40
CA PHE A 327 23.41 9.22 11.86
C PHE A 327 23.14 10.26 12.94
N VAL A 328 24.17 11.02 13.30
CA VAL A 328 24.09 12.07 14.32
C VAL A 328 23.78 13.39 13.65
N THR A 329 22.55 13.86 13.82
CA THR A 329 22.00 15.01 13.10
C THR A 329 22.75 16.30 13.42
N ALA A 330 23.19 16.47 14.67
CA ALA A 330 23.95 17.65 15.09
C ALA A 330 25.34 17.76 14.43
N GLN A 331 25.89 16.64 13.95
CA GLN A 331 27.22 16.56 13.35
C GLN A 331 27.18 16.35 11.84
N ASP A 332 26.00 16.03 11.29
CA ASP A 332 25.82 15.56 9.92
C ASP A 332 26.82 14.45 9.54
N SER A 333 26.97 13.45 10.41
CA SER A 333 27.93 12.35 10.28
C SER A 333 27.36 11.01 10.76
N PHE A 334 27.98 9.92 10.33
CA PHE A 334 27.66 8.58 10.83
C PHE A 334 28.58 8.20 11.99
N GLU A 335 27.98 7.63 13.04
CA GLU A 335 28.69 6.98 14.13
C GLU A 335 28.33 5.49 14.17
N ASP A 336 29.35 4.66 14.29
CA ASP A 336 29.17 3.24 14.57
C ASP A 336 28.87 3.06 16.05
N GLN A 337 27.63 2.72 16.34
CA GLN A 337 27.28 2.10 17.59
C GLN A 337 27.63 0.61 17.45
N ALA A 338 28.86 0.24 17.82
CA ALA A 338 29.22 -1.14 18.08
C ALA A 338 28.40 -1.60 19.29
N VAL A 339 27.14 -1.98 19.07
CA VAL A 339 26.40 -2.72 20.07
C VAL A 339 26.87 -4.16 19.91
N PRO A 340 27.66 -4.73 20.84
CA PRO A 340 27.89 -6.15 20.83
C PRO A 340 26.51 -6.78 21.04
N LEU A 341 25.95 -7.34 19.97
CA LEU A 341 24.81 -8.24 20.10
C LEU A 341 25.32 -9.40 20.95
N GLN A 342 25.06 -9.35 22.26
CA GLN A 342 25.31 -10.50 23.12
C GLN A 342 24.49 -11.65 22.56
N SER A 343 25.21 -12.72 22.20
CA SER A 343 24.71 -13.97 21.64
C SER A 343 23.65 -14.63 22.50
#